data_AF-A0A8T4ZZ35-F1
#
_entry.id   AF-A0A8T4ZZ35-F1
#
_cell.length_a   1.000
_cell.length_b   1.000
_cell.length_c   1.000
_cell.angle_alpha   90.00
_cell.angle_beta   90.00
_cell.angle_gamma   90.00
#
_symmetry.space_group_name_H-M   'P 1'
#
loop_
_entity.id
_entity.type
_entity.pdbx_description
1 polymer ?
#
loop_
_entity_poly.entity_id
_entity_poly.type
_entity_poly.pdbx_seq_one_letter_code
_entity_poly.pdbx_strand_id
1 'polypeptide(L)'
;MRDGITAKQNSRSFNAKGEDWWGYAFEKTLKINCLVYYQGEVAEGSGWKNLIVQYRDYMGRWINVSRLEMKPKYEENSLIPFKRFILKFNPIIGTGIRIRGGYCQVKILYL
;
A
#
# COMPACT_ATOMS: atom_id res chain seq x y z
N MET A 1 10.73 0.37 10.04
CA MET A 1 11.31 -0.78 9.31
C MET A 1 10.71 -2.04 9.91
N ARG A 2 10.23 -3.00 9.09
CA ARG A 2 9.86 -4.34 9.56
C ARG A 2 10.78 -5.34 8.85
N ASP A 3 11.57 -6.01 9.64
CA ASP A 3 12.72 -6.89 9.36
C ASP A 3 12.43 -8.35 9.76
N GLY A 4 11.17 -8.75 9.82
CA GLY A 4 10.82 -10.18 9.85
C GLY A 4 11.18 -10.95 11.12
N ILE A 5 11.35 -10.29 12.27
CA ILE A 5 11.51 -10.99 13.56
C ILE A 5 10.15 -11.27 14.20
N THR A 6 9.83 -12.57 14.31
CA THR A 6 8.62 -13.11 14.95
C THR A 6 8.82 -13.24 16.46
N ALA A 7 8.79 -12.13 17.18
CA ALA A 7 8.60 -12.15 18.63
C ALA A 7 7.89 -10.87 19.09
N LYS A 8 6.62 -11.01 19.49
CA LYS A 8 5.80 -9.97 20.12
C LYS A 8 5.54 -8.71 19.27
N GLN A 9 4.91 -8.85 18.11
CA GLN A 9 4.24 -7.70 17.50
C GLN A 9 2.84 -7.56 18.08
N ASN A 10 2.66 -6.56 18.94
CA ASN A 10 1.35 -6.05 19.27
C ASN A 10 0.80 -5.38 17.99
N SER A 11 0.00 -6.11 17.21
CA SER A 11 -0.49 -5.77 15.88
C SER A 11 -1.57 -4.69 15.87
N ARG A 12 -1.68 -3.90 16.93
CA ARG A 12 -2.68 -2.82 17.04
C ARG A 12 -2.03 -1.47 16.78
N SER A 13 -1.81 -1.17 15.50
CA SER A 13 -1.69 0.22 15.07
C SER A 13 -3.07 0.87 15.20
N PHE A 14 -3.36 1.41 16.38
CA PHE A 14 -4.52 2.29 16.62
C PHE A 14 -4.25 3.67 15.99
N ASN A 15 -4.11 3.72 14.66
CA ASN A 15 -4.15 4.98 13.94
C ASN A 15 -5.62 5.28 13.64
N ALA A 16 -6.16 6.29 14.32
CA ALA A 16 -7.54 6.79 14.16
C ALA A 16 -7.86 7.36 12.77
N LYS A 17 -6.98 7.21 11.79
CA LYS A 17 -7.18 7.59 10.39
C LYS A 17 -7.26 6.28 9.61
N GLY A 18 -8.41 6.01 8.99
CA GLY A 18 -8.70 4.78 8.26
C GLY A 18 -7.84 4.61 7.00
N GLU A 19 -6.52 4.67 7.14
CA GLU A 19 -5.52 4.55 6.09
C GLU A 19 -4.27 3.90 6.66
N ASP A 20 -3.62 3.08 5.83
CA ASP A 20 -2.36 2.43 6.12
C ASP A 20 -1.48 2.38 4.87
N TRP A 21 -0.19 2.12 5.06
CA TRP A 21 0.78 2.08 3.98
C TRP A 21 1.86 1.03 4.21
N TRP A 22 2.32 0.44 3.10
CA TRP A 22 3.44 -0.48 3.07
C TRP A 22 4.41 -0.11 1.96
N GLY A 23 5.71 -0.09 2.26
CA GLY A 23 6.70 0.30 1.26
C GLY A 23 8.13 0.26 1.75
N TYR A 24 9.01 0.69 0.86
CA TYR A 24 10.46 0.67 1.03
C TYR A 24 11.03 2.07 0.83
N ALA A 25 12.08 2.36 1.59
CA ALA A 25 13.00 3.45 1.32
C ALA A 25 14.32 2.85 0.84
N PHE A 26 14.99 3.54 -0.07
CA PHE A 26 16.24 3.14 -0.68
C PHE A 26 17.32 4.16 -0.30
N GLU A 27 18.54 3.68 -0.07
CA GLU A 27 19.70 4.55 0.17
C GLU A 27 20.10 5.33 -1.08
N LYS A 28 19.89 4.73 -2.25
CA LYS A 28 20.17 5.32 -3.56
C LYS A 28 18.90 5.75 -4.24
N THR A 29 18.99 6.82 -5.02
CA THR A 29 17.93 7.26 -5.92
C THR A 29 17.75 6.25 -7.05
N LEU A 30 16.54 5.73 -7.23
CA LEU A 30 16.20 4.76 -8.26
C LEU A 30 15.22 5.35 -9.27
N LYS A 31 15.31 4.88 -10.52
CA LYS A 31 14.28 5.10 -11.54
C LYS A 31 13.30 3.93 -11.50
N ILE A 32 12.04 4.20 -11.23
CA ILE A 32 11.01 3.17 -10.98
C ILE A 32 9.79 3.46 -11.86
N ASN A 33 9.22 2.44 -12.48
CA ASN A 33 7.98 2.56 -13.28
C ASN A 33 7.01 1.38 -13.10
N CYS A 34 7.38 0.42 -12.23
CA CYS A 34 6.64 -0.81 -12.03
C CYS A 34 6.76 -1.26 -10.57
N LEU A 35 5.66 -1.73 -10.00
CA LEU A 35 5.60 -2.39 -8.70
C LEU A 35 4.78 -3.67 -8.84
N VAL A 36 5.26 -4.77 -8.26
CA VAL A 36 4.48 -6.00 -8.15
C VAL A 36 4.03 -6.15 -6.71
N TYR A 37 2.74 -6.29 -6.51
CA TYR A 37 2.11 -6.47 -5.21
C TYR A 37 1.42 -7.83 -5.16
N TYR A 38 1.56 -8.53 -4.04
CA TYR A 38 0.79 -9.73 -3.75
C TYR A 38 -0.08 -9.43 -2.55
N GLN A 39 -1.40 -9.60 -2.67
CA GLN A 39 -2.24 -9.55 -1.47
C GLN A 39 -1.89 -10.74 -0.58
N GLY A 40 -1.97 -10.56 0.73
CA GLY A 40 -1.75 -11.65 1.68
C GLY A 40 -2.92 -12.63 1.71
N GLU A 41 -2.99 -13.39 2.79
CA GLU A 41 -4.23 -14.05 3.17
C GLU A 41 -5.32 -13.00 3.41
N VAL A 42 -6.54 -13.32 3.00
CA VAL A 42 -7.69 -12.42 3.05
C VAL A 42 -8.78 -13.13 3.86
N ALA A 43 -9.17 -12.51 4.96
CA ALA A 43 -10.41 -12.80 5.67
C ALA A 43 -11.52 -11.87 5.19
N GLU A 44 -12.78 -12.25 5.37
CA GLU A 44 -13.92 -11.38 5.09
C GLU A 44 -13.82 -10.06 5.89
N GLY A 45 -14.04 -8.93 5.21
CA GLY A 45 -13.88 -7.60 5.81
C GLY A 45 -12.42 -7.14 6.02
N SER A 46 -11.44 -7.92 5.58
CA SER A 46 -10.02 -7.53 5.60
C SER A 46 -9.56 -6.94 4.26
N GLY A 47 -8.44 -6.21 4.28
CA GLY A 47 -7.86 -5.57 3.11
C GLY A 47 -8.15 -4.07 3.01
N TRP A 48 -7.64 -3.46 1.94
CA TRP A 48 -7.82 -2.05 1.66
C TRP A 48 -8.97 -1.84 0.66
N LYS A 49 -9.65 -0.69 0.72
CA LYS A 49 -10.69 -0.32 -0.26
C LYS A 49 -10.09 0.14 -1.59
N ASN A 50 -8.94 0.78 -1.51
CA ASN A 50 -8.26 1.36 -2.65
C ASN A 50 -6.75 1.18 -2.50
N LEU A 51 -6.08 1.14 -3.64
CA LEU A 51 -4.64 1.08 -3.74
C LEU A 51 -4.11 2.26 -4.53
N ILE A 52 -3.26 3.06 -3.89
CA ILE A 52 -2.53 4.15 -4.54
C ILE A 52 -1.03 3.88 -4.36
N VAL A 53 -0.26 4.11 -5.42
CA VAL A 53 1.21 4.05 -5.35
C VAL A 53 1.76 5.46 -5.15
N GLN A 54 2.69 5.60 -4.21
CA GLN A 54 3.40 6.83 -3.92
C GLN A 54 4.90 6.61 -3.96
N TYR A 55 5.64 7.59 -4.49
CA TYR A 55 7.09 7.61 -4.42
C TYR A 55 7.57 8.69 -3.47
N ARG A 56 8.79 8.53 -2.95
CA ARG A 56 9.44 9.53 -2.11
C ARG A 56 10.38 10.38 -2.97
N ASP A 57 10.12 11.68 -3.02
CA ASP A 57 10.95 12.62 -3.77
C ASP A 57 12.28 12.94 -3.06
N TYR A 58 13.12 13.75 -3.69
CA TYR A 58 14.41 14.17 -3.13
C TYR A 58 14.28 15.02 -1.85
N MET A 59 13.13 15.66 -1.64
CA MET A 59 12.81 16.41 -0.42
C MET A 59 12.24 15.51 0.69
N GLY A 60 12.15 14.20 0.44
CA GLY A 60 11.61 13.24 1.38
C GLY A 60 10.09 13.19 1.48
N ARG A 61 9.36 13.87 0.56
CA ARG A 61 7.89 13.93 0.51
C ARG A 61 7.33 12.75 -0.28
N TRP A 62 6.16 12.27 0.15
CA TRP A 62 5.45 11.20 -0.55
C TRP A 62 4.45 11.77 -1.56
N ILE A 63 4.63 11.45 -2.83
CA ILE A 63 3.87 11.98 -3.96
C ILE A 63 3.20 10.81 -4.71
N ASN A 64 1.94 10.98 -5.12
CA ASN A 64 1.23 9.99 -5.93
C ASN A 64 1.92 9.85 -7.30
N VAL A 65 2.07 8.61 -7.78
CA VAL A 65 2.53 8.39 -9.15
C VAL A 65 1.46 8.82 -10.15
N SER A 66 1.87 9.25 -11.35
CA SER A 66 0.95 9.59 -12.44
C SER A 66 0.71 8.39 -13.36
N ARG A 67 -0.48 8.34 -13.98
CA ARG A 67 -0.92 7.27 -14.89
C ARG A 67 -0.79 5.86 -14.27
N LEU A 68 -1.27 5.71 -13.03
CA LEU A 68 -1.30 4.41 -12.38
C LEU A 68 -2.28 3.47 -13.08
N GLU A 69 -1.77 2.38 -13.61
CA GLU A 69 -2.52 1.25 -14.14
C GLU A 69 -2.25 0.03 -13.28
N MET A 70 -3.30 -0.76 -13.01
CA MET A 70 -3.21 -1.96 -12.20
C MET A 70 -3.86 -3.13 -12.92
N LYS A 71 -3.12 -4.24 -13.04
CA LYS A 71 -3.58 -5.46 -13.69
C LYS A 71 -3.38 -6.68 -12.77
N PRO A 72 -4.44 -7.45 -12.46
CA PRO A 72 -5.85 -7.19 -12.77
C PRO A 72 -6.34 -5.91 -12.05
N LYS A 73 -7.51 -5.39 -12.43
CA LYS A 73 -8.11 -4.25 -11.71
C LYS A 73 -8.29 -4.65 -10.24
N TYR A 74 -7.95 -3.74 -9.33
CA TYR A 74 -8.20 -3.98 -7.91
C TYR A 74 -9.68 -3.84 -7.63
N GLU A 75 -10.20 -4.87 -6.97
CA GLU A 75 -11.57 -4.96 -6.50
C GLU A 75 -11.49 -4.90 -4.99
N GLU A 76 -12.27 -4.01 -4.39
CA GLU A 76 -12.44 -4.01 -2.95
C GLU A 76 -12.99 -5.37 -2.50
N ASN A 77 -12.51 -5.87 -1.36
CA ASN A 77 -12.95 -7.13 -0.76
C ASN A 77 -12.72 -8.38 -1.64
N SER A 78 -11.74 -8.36 -2.56
CA SER A 78 -11.38 -9.58 -3.31
C SER A 78 -10.89 -10.67 -2.35
N LEU A 79 -11.67 -11.74 -2.21
CA LEU A 79 -11.39 -12.87 -1.31
C LEU A 79 -10.37 -13.87 -1.89
N ILE A 80 -9.71 -13.54 -3.00
CA ILE A 80 -8.72 -14.42 -3.64
C ILE A 80 -7.37 -14.23 -2.93
N PRO A 81 -6.90 -15.20 -2.12
CA PRO A 81 -5.62 -15.08 -1.44
C PRO A 81 -4.47 -15.03 -2.44
N PHE A 82 -3.38 -14.33 -2.10
CA PHE A 82 -2.15 -14.29 -2.90
C PHE A 82 -2.31 -13.77 -4.34
N LYS A 83 -3.42 -13.08 -4.63
CA LYS A 83 -3.64 -12.41 -5.92
C LYS A 83 -2.49 -11.45 -6.21
N ARG A 84 -1.89 -11.63 -7.39
CA ARG A 84 -0.81 -10.81 -7.90
C ARG A 84 -1.36 -9.62 -8.67
N PHE A 85 -0.86 -8.43 -8.35
CA PHE A 85 -1.14 -7.18 -9.03
C PHE A 85 0.16 -6.60 -9.62
N ILE A 86 0.10 -6.25 -10.89
CA ILE A 86 1.15 -5.51 -11.58
C ILE A 86 0.68 -4.06 -11.70
N LEU A 87 1.39 -3.16 -11.01
CA LEU A 87 1.14 -1.73 -10.96
C LEU A 87 2.15 -1.03 -11.86
N LYS A 88 1.69 -0.44 -12.97
CA LYS A 88 2.52 0.34 -13.90
C LYS A 88 2.17 1.81 -13.80
N PHE A 89 3.16 2.67 -13.97
CA PHE A 89 2.98 4.13 -13.90
C PHE A 89 4.07 4.82 -14.72
N ASN A 90 3.93 6.13 -14.93
CA ASN A 90 4.98 6.92 -15.56
C ASN A 90 6.30 6.80 -14.77
N PRO A 91 7.47 6.70 -15.41
CA PRO A 91 8.74 6.60 -14.70
C PRO A 91 8.94 7.75 -13.72
N ILE A 92 9.24 7.41 -12.47
CA ILE A 92 9.62 8.34 -11.41
C ILE A 92 11.08 8.15 -11.04
N ILE A 93 11.63 9.16 -10.37
CA ILE A 93 12.97 9.12 -9.76
C ILE A 93 12.77 9.44 -8.28
N GLY A 94 13.23 8.56 -7.39
CA GLY A 94 13.00 8.75 -5.96
C GLY A 94 13.79 7.79 -5.06
N THR A 95 13.70 8.04 -3.76
CA THR A 95 14.40 7.29 -2.69
C THR A 95 13.44 6.38 -1.92
N GLY A 96 12.24 6.14 -2.45
CA GLY A 96 11.29 5.25 -1.83
C GLY A 96 10.05 5.05 -2.68
N ILE A 97 9.37 3.94 -2.43
CA ILE A 97 8.12 3.56 -3.07
C ILE A 97 7.24 2.90 -2.02
N ARG A 98 5.96 3.27 -1.99
CA ARG A 98 4.98 2.65 -1.09
C ARG A 98 3.63 2.52 -1.77
N ILE A 99 2.86 1.57 -1.26
CA ILE A 99 1.44 1.44 -1.48
C ILE A 99 0.74 2.05 -0.28
N ARG A 100 -0.31 2.84 -0.52
CA ARG A 100 -1.20 3.39 0.50
C ARG A 100 -2.62 2.94 0.20
N GLY A 101 -3.34 2.50 1.23
CA GLY A 101 -4.73 2.09 1.12
C GLY A 101 -5.57 2.56 2.29
N GLY A 102 -6.85 2.82 2.03
CA GLY A 102 -7.84 3.14 3.04
C GLY A 102 -8.49 1.87 3.63
N TYR A 103 -8.84 1.91 4.91
CA TYR A 103 -9.74 0.94 5.55
C TYR A 103 -11.18 1.46 5.56
N CYS A 104 -12.15 0.55 5.60
CA CYS A 104 -13.53 0.89 5.90
C CYS A 104 -13.60 1.41 7.35
N GLN A 105 -13.82 2.71 7.57
CA GLN A 105 -14.34 3.14 8.86
C GLN A 105 -15.83 2.79 8.91
N VAL A 106 -16.17 1.73 9.64
CA VAL A 106 -17.55 1.53 10.10
C VAL A 106 -17.80 2.66 11.11
N LYS A 107 -18.41 3.76 10.64
CA LYS A 107 -18.99 4.77 11.52
C LYS A 107 -20.29 4.19 12.06
N ILE A 108 -20.26 3.63 13.27
CA ILE A 108 -21.47 3.47 14.06
C ILE A 108 -21.85 4.88 14.49
N LEU A 109 -22.80 5.50 13.79
CA LEU A 109 -23.46 6.70 14.27
C LEU A 109 -24.40 6.24 15.38
N TYR A 110 -24.06 6.53 16.63
CA TYR A 110 -25.05 6.50 17.70
C TYR A 110 -25.98 7.70 17.46
N LEU A 111 -27.26 7.42 17.19
CA LEU A 111 -28.34 8.40 17.26
C LEU A 111 -28.71 8.66 18.71
#